data_AF-A0A345NKH8-F1
#
_entry.id   AF-A0A345NKH8-F1
#
_cell.length_a   1.000
_cell.length_b   1.000
_cell.length_c   1.000
_cell.angle_alpha   90.00
_cell.angle_beta   90.00
_cell.angle_gamma   90.00
#
_symmetry.space_group_name_H-M   'P 1'
#
loop_
_entity.id
_entity.type
_entity.pdbx_description
1 polymer ?
#
loop_
_entity_poly.entity_id
_entity_poly.type
_entity_poly.pdbx_seq_one_letter_code
_entity_poly.pdbx_strand_id
1 'polypeptide(L)' 'MDAVLLMRAGDVALHAWDVASAAGQPWPVDEDLAGWLLEAAAPVIEELRQLGFFAAPLPAAGGSNRERLLALAGRRSTAS' A
#
# COMPACT_ATOMS: atom_id res chain seq x y z
N MET A 1 -13.33 -6.83 -15.99
CA MET A 1 -12.46 -8.01 -15.73
C MET A 1 -11.24 -7.58 -14.89
N ASP A 2 -11.27 -6.38 -14.29
CA ASP A 2 -10.07 -5.68 -13.81
C ASP A 2 -9.96 -5.59 -12.29
N ALA A 3 -11.07 -5.85 -11.56
CA ALA A 3 -11.10 -5.76 -10.10
C ALA A 3 -10.23 -6.82 -9.41
N VAL A 4 -10.22 -8.05 -9.94
CA VAL A 4 -9.36 -9.12 -9.40
C VAL A 4 -7.89 -8.77 -9.61
N LEU A 5 -7.52 -8.26 -10.79
CA LEU A 5 -6.13 -7.87 -11.06
C LEU A 5 -5.69 -6.73 -10.14
N LEU A 6 -6.53 -5.70 -9.97
CA LEU A 6 -6.26 -4.60 -9.05
C LEU A 6 -6.10 -5.07 -7.60
N MET A 7 -7.00 -5.93 -7.12
CA MET A 7 -6.92 -6.51 -5.79
C MET A 7 -5.61 -7.29 -5.61
N ARG A 8 -5.24 -8.14 -6.58
CA ARG A 8 -3.98 -8.91 -6.52
C ARG A 8 -2.75 -8.01 -6.61
N ALA A 9 -2.78 -6.96 -7.42
CA ALA A 9 -1.69 -6.00 -7.52
C ALA A 9 -1.47 -5.25 -6.20
N GLY A 10 -2.55 -4.76 -5.57
CA GLY A 10 -2.47 -4.10 -4.26
C GLY A 10 -1.98 -5.04 -3.15
N ASP A 11 -2.51 -6.26 -3.09
CA ASP A 11 -2.12 -7.31 -2.15
C ASP A 11 -0.62 -7.61 -2.23
N VAL A 12 -0.13 -7.92 -3.44
CA VAL A 12 1.29 -8.23 -3.67
C VAL A 12 2.19 -7.02 -3.43
N ALA A 13 1.77 -5.82 -3.83
CA ALA A 13 2.56 -4.60 -3.63
C ALA A 13 2.81 -4.31 -2.14
N LEU A 14 1.77 -4.40 -1.31
CA LEU A 14 1.86 -4.16 0.13
C LEU A 14 2.65 -5.28 0.84
N HIS A 15 2.44 -6.54 0.45
CA HIS A 15 3.21 -7.65 1.02
C HIS A 15 4.68 -7.65 0.58
N ALA A 16 4.98 -7.19 -0.63
CA ALA A 16 6.36 -6.96 -1.04
C ALA A 16 7.05 -5.90 -0.17
N TRP A 17 6.31 -4.88 0.31
CA TRP A 17 6.85 -3.93 1.28
C TRP A 17 7.12 -4.60 2.63
N ASP A 18 6.16 -5.39 3.14
CA ASP A 18 6.29 -6.08 4.42
C ASP A 18 7.58 -6.95 4.44
N VAL A 19 7.80 -7.73 3.36
CA VAL A 19 9.00 -8.58 3.20
C VAL A 19 10.28 -7.77 3.04
N ALA A 20 10.27 -6.75 2.17
CA ALA A 20 11.46 -5.93 1.92
C ALA A 20 11.89 -5.18 3.17
N SER A 21 10.95 -4.57 3.90
CA SER A 21 11.21 -3.87 5.16
C SER A 21 11.81 -4.80 6.22
N ALA A 22 11.22 -5.99 6.41
CA ALA A 22 11.75 -6.99 7.34
C ALA A 22 13.16 -7.48 6.98
N ALA A 23 13.49 -7.52 5.68
CA ALA A 23 14.79 -7.93 5.18
C ALA A 23 15.82 -6.79 5.06
N GLY A 24 15.43 -5.54 5.38
CA GLY A 24 16.28 -4.36 5.15
C GLY A 24 16.60 -4.11 3.67
N GLN A 25 15.73 -4.56 2.77
CA GLN A 25 15.87 -4.41 1.32
C GLN A 25 15.02 -3.26 0.79
N PRO A 26 15.37 -2.67 -0.36
CA PRO A 26 14.53 -1.67 -0.99
C PRO A 26 13.21 -2.31 -1.43
N TRP A 27 12.09 -1.63 -1.16
CA TRP A 27 10.79 -2.05 -1.68
C TRP A 27 10.75 -1.82 -3.21
N PRO A 28 10.38 -2.82 -4.04
CA PRO A 28 10.49 -2.73 -5.50
C PRO A 28 9.40 -1.91 -6.21
N VAL A 29 8.33 -1.50 -5.51
CA VAL A 29 7.27 -0.68 -6.10
C VAL A 29 7.76 0.76 -6.22
N ASP A 30 7.75 1.29 -7.45
CA ASP A 30 8.11 2.67 -7.74
C ASP A 30 6.98 3.67 -7.43
N GLU A 31 7.26 4.97 -7.57
CA GLU A 31 6.32 6.05 -7.25
C GLU A 31 5.11 6.12 -8.20
N ASP A 32 5.28 5.72 -9.46
CA ASP A 32 4.22 5.75 -10.47
C ASP A 32 3.20 4.63 -10.21
N LEU A 33 3.69 3.41 -9.98
CA LEU A 33 2.85 2.29 -9.60
C LEU A 33 2.18 2.51 -8.24
N ALA A 34 2.89 3.09 -7.28
CA ALA A 34 2.30 3.45 -6.00
C ALA A 34 1.19 4.51 -6.14
N GLY A 35 1.38 5.51 -7.01
CA GLY A 35 0.37 6.52 -7.31
C GLY A 35 -0.87 5.90 -7.96
N TRP A 36 -0.67 5.04 -8.95
CA TRP A 36 -1.78 4.33 -9.60
C TRP A 36 -2.55 3.45 -8.61
N LEU A 37 -1.85 2.69 -7.74
CA LEU A 37 -2.49 1.87 -6.71
C LEU A 37 -3.20 2.72 -5.66
N LEU A 38 -2.64 3.86 -5.27
CA LEU A 38 -3.28 4.78 -4.32
C LEU A 38 -4.63 5.26 -4.85
N GLU A 39 -4.72 5.60 -6.13
CA GLU A 39 -5.99 6.04 -6.74
C GLU A 39 -6.94 4.87 -6.99
N ALA A 40 -6.46 3.80 -7.62
CA ALA A 40 -7.30 2.70 -8.07
C ALA A 40 -7.74 1.79 -6.93
N ALA A 41 -6.85 1.45 -6.00
CA ALA A 41 -7.11 0.46 -4.94
C ALA A 41 -7.71 1.06 -3.67
N ALA A 42 -7.73 2.39 -3.49
CA ALA A 42 -8.26 3.03 -2.28
C ALA A 42 -9.70 2.61 -1.91
N PRO A 43 -10.66 2.53 -2.85
CA PRO A 43 -12.01 2.08 -2.53
C PRO A 43 -12.05 0.63 -2.03
N VAL A 44 -11.23 -0.25 -2.63
CA VAL A 44 -11.12 -1.66 -2.24
C VAL A 44 -10.49 -1.80 -0.85
N ILE A 45 -9.45 -1.02 -0.57
CA ILE A 45 -8.80 -0.99 0.75
C ILE A 45 -9.80 -0.53 1.82
N GLU A 46 -10.63 0.47 1.53
CA GLU A 46 -11.67 0.93 2.48
C GLU A 46 -12.75 -0.12 2.71
N GLU A 47 -13.24 -0.78 1.66
CA GLU A 47 -14.22 -1.86 1.80
C GLU A 47 -13.64 -3.01 2.65
N LEU A 48 -12.41 -3.44 2.36
CA LEU A 48 -11.74 -4.50 3.11
C LEU A 48 -11.39 -4.08 4.56
N ARG A 49 -11.20 -2.79 4.82
CA ARG A 49 -11.06 -2.26 6.18
C ARG A 49 -12.32 -2.43 7.01
N GLN A 50 -13.50 -2.20 6.43
CA GLN A 50 -14.77 -2.44 7.12
C GLN A 50 -14.95 -3.91 7.52
N LEU A 51 -14.28 -4.83 6.81
CA LEU A 51 -14.22 -6.26 7.10
C LEU A 51 -13.06 -6.66 8.02
N GLY A 52 -12.22 -5.70 8.46
CA GLY A 52 -11.11 -5.93 9.40
C GLY A 52 -9.79 -6.39 8.77
N PHE A 53 -9.66 -6.38 7.44
CA PHE A 53 -8.41 -6.80 6.77
C PHE A 53 -7.32 -5.73 6.80
N PHE A 54 -7.68 -4.46 6.96
CA PHE A 54 -6.74 -3.35 7.05
C PHE A 54 -6.89 -2.62 8.38
N ALA A 55 -5.77 -2.16 8.94
CA ALA A 55 -5.77 -1.25 10.08
C ALA A 55 -6.28 0.14 9.68
N ALA A 56 -6.53 0.99 10.69
CA ALA A 56 -6.86 2.38 10.47
C ALA A 56 -5.73 3.09 9.69
N PRO A 57 -6.07 3.99 8.76
CA PRO A 57 -5.06 4.74 8.02
C PRO A 57 -4.24 5.61 8.98
N LEU A 58 -2.96 5.78 8.65
CA LEU A 58 -2.05 6.63 9.41
C LEU A 58 -1.87 7.98 8.69
N PRO A 59 -1.40 9.02 9.40
CA PRO A 59 -0.90 10.21 8.74
C PRO A 59 0.27 9.85 7.81
N ALA A 60 0.21 10.30 6.56
CA ALA A 60 1.37 10.17 5.66
C ALA A 60 2.51 11.05 6.19
N ALA A 61 3.65 10.43 6.48
CA ALA A 61 4.80 11.12 7.06
C ALA A 61 5.52 12.05 6.07
N GLY A 62 5.32 11.84 4.76
CA GLY A 62 5.94 12.63 3.70
C GLY A 62 5.07 12.77 2.45
N GLY A 63 5.70 13.23 1.37
CA GLY A 63 5.02 13.66 0.14
C GLY A 63 4.87 12.57 -0.92
N SER A 64 5.53 11.42 -0.76
CA SER A 64 5.62 10.40 -1.81
C SER A 64 4.36 9.53 -1.88
N ASN A 65 4.05 9.03 -3.07
CA ASN A 65 2.90 8.14 -3.27
C ASN A 65 3.11 6.81 -2.56
N ARG A 66 4.36 6.34 -2.49
CA ARG A 66 4.73 5.13 -1.73
C ARG A 66 4.38 5.26 -0.25
N GLU A 67 4.75 6.38 0.37
CA GLU A 67 4.43 6.63 1.78
C GLU A 67 2.93 6.75 2.01
N ARG A 68 2.22 7.45 1.11
CA ARG A 68 0.77 7.62 1.17
C ARG A 68 0.03 6.30 1.02
N LEU A 69 0.48 5.42 0.13
CA LEU A 69 -0.11 4.09 -0.05
C LEU A 69 0.05 3.22 1.20
N LEU A 70 1.23 3.22 1.82
CA LEU A 70 1.45 2.51 3.08
C LEU A 70 0.60 3.09 4.20
N ALA A 71 0.56 4.41 4.33
CA ALA A 71 -0.22 5.11 5.34
C ALA A 71 -1.72 4.82 5.18
N LEU A 72 -2.25 4.84 3.95
CA LEU A 72 -3.61 4.43 3.63
C LEU A 72 -3.85 2.98 4.06
N ALA A 73 -2.90 2.08 3.85
CA ALA A 73 -2.99 0.67 4.25
C ALA A 73 -2.69 0.42 5.75
N GLY A 74 -2.57 1.46 6.57
CA GLY A 74 -2.33 1.37 8.01
C GLY A 74 -0.89 1.01 8.41
N ARG A 75 0.08 1.14 7.48
CA ARG A 75 1.49 0.83 7.66
C ARG A 75 2.32 2.11 7.81
N ARG A 76 3.38 2.06 8.62
CA ARG A 76 4.36 3.16 8.71
C ARG A 76 5.51 2.90 7.75
N SER A 77 5.85 3.88 6.92
CA SER A 77 7.12 3.86 6.21
C SER A 77 8.26 3.78 7.22
N THR A 78 9.14 2.79 7.06
CA THR A 78 10.45 2.81 7.73
C THR A 78 11.30 3.78 6.92
N ALA A 79 11.49 5.00 7.43
CA ALA A 79 12.42 5.95 6.82
C ALA A 79 13.78 5.23 6.66
N SER A 80 14.25 5.12 5.42
CA SER A 80 15.64 4.78 5.13
C SER A 80 16.40 6.04 4.79
#